data_AF-A0A2P4PDG8-F1
#
_entry.id   AF-A0A2P4PDG8-F1
#
_cell.length_a   1.000
_cell.length_b   1.000
_cell.length_c   1.000
_cell.angle_alpha   90.00
_cell.angle_beta   90.00
_cell.angle_gamma   90.00
#
_symmetry.space_group_name_H-M   'P 1'
#
loop_
_entity.id
_entity.type
_entity.pdbx_description
1 polymer ?
#
loop_
_entity_poly.entity_id
_entity_poly.type
_entity_poly.pdbx_seq_one_letter_code
_entity_poly.pdbx_strand_id
1 'polypeptide(L)'
;MVEFLKQLLLLISITIKHYLNGPPRPSWNLRGHIFWAKFASLFVSYKTIEEMQRASFNFRPAPVQAGVVINEFKIDNKYRNEAKVHLDKILKPYEHVLDPEWKNLKDDGIISQWVQVPNDGWEKGGVKKTILYLHGGGYFFFTKETYNSITSSLAKIANAKVLVINYRLAPQNQFPAALHDALAAYLYLLNPPKDAGFEPLNPKNIVIAGDSAGGGLSLALGLAIRDARDTGLPSCAGIIGLSPWVDLTASTPSILDDECADYLPNLKGGGAAHFLESQASKEYKEKDAAFVAKIKNQNLGPKIWHDSFDRPEGRLQLYVTNKGLAIPYVSPMLAESLGNLPPLLLIAGDDERLRDEAIYFAHRSAEPTKYKGPSYNAGKFEKSPFQTPTNTTFEIYEEMPHDFQMLID
;
A
#
# COMPACT_ATOMS: atom_id res chain seq x y z
N MET A 1 -7.24 -10.69 30.46
CA MET A 1 -8.13 -9.94 31.37
C MET A 1 -7.98 -8.42 31.19
N VAL A 2 -6.77 -7.85 31.27
CA VAL A 2 -6.53 -6.39 31.11
C VAL A 2 -6.95 -5.87 29.72
N GLU A 3 -6.58 -6.55 28.64
CA GLU A 3 -6.93 -6.12 27.28
C GLU A 3 -8.45 -6.15 27.02
N PHE A 4 -9.12 -7.18 27.53
CA PHE A 4 -10.57 -7.31 27.48
C PHE A 4 -11.27 -6.16 28.22
N LEU A 5 -10.79 -5.81 29.41
CA LEU A 5 -11.29 -4.66 30.19
C LEU A 5 -11.10 -3.35 29.43
N LYS A 6 -9.95 -3.13 28.79
CA LYS A 6 -9.70 -1.93 27.96
C LYS A 6 -10.65 -1.84 26.78
N GLN A 7 -10.86 -2.93 26.05
CA GLN A 7 -11.79 -2.95 24.91
C GLN A 7 -13.24 -2.73 25.36
N LEU A 8 -13.63 -3.29 26.51
CA LEU A 8 -14.96 -3.06 27.08
C LEU A 8 -15.16 -1.60 27.49
N LEU A 9 -14.17 -0.97 28.13
CA LEU A 9 -14.23 0.44 28.51
C LEU A 9 -14.29 1.35 27.27
N LEU A 10 -13.51 1.04 26.23
CA LEU A 10 -13.58 1.77 24.95
C LEU A 10 -14.98 1.66 24.34
N LEU A 11 -15.54 0.44 24.28
CA LEU A 11 -16.88 0.20 23.75
C LEU A 11 -17.96 1.00 24.49
N ILE A 12 -17.93 0.96 25.83
CA ILE A 12 -18.88 1.70 26.67
C ILE A 12 -18.73 3.21 26.43
N SER A 13 -17.50 3.71 26.44
CA SER A 13 -17.20 5.14 26.22
C SER A 13 -17.69 5.64 24.87
N ILE A 14 -17.40 4.91 23.79
CA ILE A 14 -17.84 5.27 22.43
C ILE A 14 -19.36 5.20 22.30
N THR A 15 -19.99 4.18 22.90
CA THR A 15 -21.46 4.05 22.89
C THR A 15 -22.12 5.24 23.61
N ILE A 16 -21.64 5.60 24.80
CA ILE A 16 -22.14 6.76 25.54
C ILE A 16 -21.95 8.03 24.72
N LYS A 17 -20.75 8.27 24.16
CA LYS A 17 -20.47 9.45 23.33
C LYS A 17 -21.39 9.52 22.11
N HIS A 18 -21.63 8.40 21.42
CA HIS A 18 -22.49 8.36 20.24
C HIS A 18 -23.91 8.81 20.54
N TYR A 19 -24.49 8.40 21.68
CA TYR A 19 -25.85 8.80 22.04
C TYR A 19 -25.94 10.17 22.72
N LEU A 20 -24.90 10.62 23.42
CA LEU A 20 -24.89 11.94 24.07
C LEU A 20 -24.52 13.08 23.11
N ASN A 21 -23.52 12.87 22.26
CA ASN A 21 -22.95 13.91 21.39
C ASN A 21 -23.34 13.73 19.91
N GLY A 22 -23.92 12.60 19.54
CA GLY A 22 -24.12 12.19 18.15
C GLY A 22 -22.91 11.43 17.57
N PRO A 23 -23.05 10.85 16.36
CA PRO A 23 -21.93 10.27 15.64
C PRO A 23 -20.94 11.33 15.13
N PRO A 24 -19.69 10.95 14.80
CA PRO A 24 -18.73 11.84 14.15
C PRO A 24 -19.25 12.40 12.82
N ARG A 25 -20.05 11.62 12.10
CA ARG A 25 -20.75 11.99 10.87
C ARG A 25 -22.18 11.43 10.83
N PRO A 26 -23.14 12.13 10.22
CA PRO A 26 -24.53 11.69 10.11
C PRO A 26 -24.72 10.25 9.58
N SER A 27 -23.94 9.83 8.58
CA SER A 27 -23.99 8.48 8.00
C SER A 27 -23.42 7.39 8.89
N TRP A 28 -22.67 7.74 9.95
CA TRP A 28 -22.01 6.75 10.81
C TRP A 28 -22.96 6.23 11.88
N ASN A 29 -23.53 5.06 11.65
CA ASN A 29 -24.22 4.33 12.70
C ASN A 29 -23.26 3.91 13.83
N LEU A 30 -23.81 3.43 14.95
CA LEU A 30 -23.03 3.01 16.12
C LEU A 30 -21.97 1.95 15.78
N ARG A 31 -22.27 1.01 14.86
CA ARG A 31 -21.33 -0.04 14.45
C ARG A 31 -20.11 0.57 13.76
N GLY A 32 -20.31 1.48 12.81
CA GLY A 32 -19.23 2.20 12.12
C GLY A 32 -18.40 3.02 13.10
N HIS A 33 -19.05 3.79 13.98
CA HIS A 33 -18.36 4.58 15.00
C HIS A 33 -17.47 3.73 15.93
N ILE A 34 -17.98 2.58 16.41
CA ILE A 34 -17.20 1.65 17.23
C ILE A 34 -16.04 1.04 16.43
N PHE A 35 -16.26 0.68 15.17
CA PHE A 35 -15.24 0.08 14.32
C PHE A 35 -14.05 1.03 14.11
N TRP A 36 -14.32 2.27 13.69
CA TRP A 36 -13.26 3.25 13.44
C TRP A 36 -12.54 3.68 14.72
N ALA A 37 -13.25 3.78 15.85
CA ALA A 37 -12.62 4.03 17.14
C ALA A 37 -11.67 2.89 17.56
N LYS A 38 -12.00 1.63 17.25
CA LYS A 38 -11.08 0.49 17.47
C LYS A 38 -9.88 0.56 16.54
N PHE A 39 -10.06 0.90 15.26
CA PHE A 39 -8.94 1.08 14.33
C PHE A 39 -7.99 2.21 14.78
N ALA A 40 -8.52 3.36 15.18
CA ALA A 40 -7.72 4.46 15.72
C ALA A 40 -6.87 4.02 16.94
N SER A 41 -7.40 3.12 17.78
CA SER A 41 -6.66 2.59 18.93
C SER A 41 -5.43 1.76 18.56
N LEU A 42 -5.30 1.26 17.31
CA LEU A 42 -4.11 0.54 16.85
C LEU A 42 -2.88 1.44 16.70
N PHE A 43 -3.07 2.75 16.50
CA PHE A 43 -2.00 3.73 16.33
C PHE A 43 -1.42 4.22 17.66
N VAL A 44 -2.12 4.00 18.77
CA VAL A 44 -1.64 4.31 20.13
C VAL A 44 -1.44 2.99 20.88
N SER A 45 -0.23 2.42 20.78
CA SER A 45 0.03 1.07 21.25
C SER A 45 1.19 0.99 22.24
N TYR A 46 0.98 0.29 23.36
CA TYR A 46 2.06 -0.09 24.28
C TYR A 46 2.78 -1.37 23.81
N LYS A 47 2.76 -1.66 22.51
CA LYS A 47 3.41 -2.83 21.92
C LYS A 47 4.59 -2.40 21.06
N THR A 48 5.54 -3.29 20.89
CA THR A 48 6.57 -3.13 19.85
C THR A 48 5.99 -3.35 18.46
N ILE A 49 6.71 -2.94 17.41
CA ILE A 49 6.30 -3.17 16.02
C ILE A 49 6.15 -4.67 15.73
N GLU A 50 7.07 -5.51 16.24
CA GLU A 50 7.04 -6.96 16.07
C GLU A 50 5.84 -7.61 16.76
N GLU A 51 5.43 -7.07 17.91
CA GLU A 51 4.23 -7.52 18.61
C GLU A 51 2.96 -7.10 17.86
N MET A 52 2.93 -5.92 17.25
CA MET A 52 1.83 -5.47 16.38
C MET A 52 1.73 -6.31 15.11
N GLN A 53 2.86 -6.61 14.46
CA GLN A 53 2.93 -7.52 13.32
C GLN A 53 2.44 -8.92 13.69
N ARG A 54 2.85 -9.46 14.86
CA ARG A 54 2.34 -10.73 15.37
C ARG A 54 0.84 -10.69 15.69
N ALA A 55 0.35 -9.59 16.25
CA ALA A 55 -1.07 -9.42 16.57
C ALA A 55 -1.95 -9.35 15.32
N SER A 56 -1.41 -8.85 14.20
CA SER A 56 -2.11 -8.73 12.92
C SER A 56 -2.63 -10.08 12.41
N PHE A 57 -1.92 -11.19 12.66
CA PHE A 57 -2.36 -12.54 12.27
C PHE A 57 -3.69 -12.97 12.91
N ASN A 58 -4.01 -12.42 14.08
CA ASN A 58 -5.25 -12.70 14.80
C ASN A 58 -6.33 -11.66 14.54
N PHE A 59 -6.02 -10.60 13.79
CA PHE A 59 -6.96 -9.53 13.50
C PHE A 59 -7.73 -9.84 12.21
N ARG A 60 -9.02 -10.17 12.38
CA ARG A 60 -9.96 -10.39 11.28
C ARG A 60 -11.15 -9.43 11.46
N PRO A 61 -11.18 -8.30 10.73
CA PRO A 61 -12.16 -7.23 10.97
C PRO A 61 -13.60 -7.66 10.61
N ALA A 62 -13.75 -8.57 9.65
CA ALA A 62 -15.03 -9.06 9.18
C ALA A 62 -14.92 -10.53 8.70
N PRO A 63 -16.03 -11.29 8.68
CA PRO A 63 -16.02 -12.68 8.26
C PRO A 63 -15.73 -12.83 6.75
N VAL A 64 -15.27 -14.01 6.36
CA VAL A 64 -15.15 -14.39 4.94
C VAL A 64 -16.55 -14.61 4.37
N GLN A 65 -16.77 -14.14 3.15
CA GLN A 65 -18.02 -14.33 2.44
C GLN A 65 -18.37 -15.81 2.27
N ALA A 66 -19.64 -16.18 2.52
CA ALA A 66 -20.10 -17.55 2.42
C ALA A 66 -19.88 -18.13 1.00
N GLY A 67 -19.38 -19.36 0.90
CA GLY A 67 -19.11 -20.03 -0.38
C GLY A 67 -17.78 -19.65 -1.03
N VAL A 68 -16.93 -18.86 -0.37
CA VAL A 68 -15.55 -18.58 -0.82
C VAL A 68 -14.59 -19.60 -0.22
N VAL A 69 -13.67 -20.09 -1.03
CA VAL A 69 -12.58 -20.99 -0.64
C VAL A 69 -11.27 -20.22 -0.65
N ILE A 70 -10.47 -20.43 0.40
CA ILE A 70 -9.15 -19.83 0.56
C ILE A 70 -8.10 -20.94 0.63
N ASN A 71 -7.12 -20.90 -0.27
CA ASN A 71 -6.04 -21.88 -0.35
C ASN A 71 -4.70 -21.19 -0.19
N GLU A 72 -4.00 -21.48 0.91
CA GLU A 72 -2.66 -20.96 1.17
C GLU A 72 -1.60 -21.76 0.43
N PHE A 73 -0.56 -21.07 -0.05
CA PHE A 73 0.61 -21.67 -0.67
C PHE A 73 1.81 -20.72 -0.55
N LYS A 74 2.98 -21.15 -1.02
CA LYS A 74 4.20 -20.36 -1.02
C LYS A 74 4.68 -20.13 -2.46
N ILE A 75 4.87 -18.86 -2.83
CA ILE A 75 5.54 -18.50 -4.08
C ILE A 75 7.06 -18.62 -3.85
N ASP A 76 7.72 -19.32 -4.76
CA ASP A 76 9.16 -19.61 -4.66
C ASP A 76 10.03 -18.37 -4.90
N ASN A 77 11.21 -18.34 -4.27
CA ASN A 77 12.18 -17.25 -4.40
C ASN A 77 12.73 -17.05 -5.82
N LYS A 78 12.59 -18.03 -6.71
CA LYS A 78 12.91 -17.84 -8.14
C LYS A 78 12.23 -16.59 -8.72
N TYR A 79 10.99 -16.29 -8.32
CA TYR A 79 10.27 -15.11 -8.81
C TYR A 79 10.82 -13.80 -8.25
N ARG A 80 11.36 -13.81 -7.02
CA ARG A 80 12.14 -12.68 -6.52
C ARG A 80 13.41 -12.52 -7.34
N ASN A 81 14.12 -13.60 -7.67
CA ASN A 81 15.32 -13.50 -8.51
C ASN A 81 15.00 -12.96 -9.92
N GLU A 82 13.89 -13.37 -10.53
CA GLU A 82 13.41 -12.82 -11.81
C GLU A 82 13.03 -11.34 -11.67
N ALA A 83 12.25 -10.98 -10.66
CA ALA A 83 11.85 -9.59 -10.39
C ALA A 83 13.07 -8.67 -10.18
N LYS A 84 14.13 -9.16 -9.55
CA LYS A 84 15.36 -8.40 -9.27
C LYS A 84 16.02 -7.89 -10.54
N VAL A 85 15.99 -8.63 -11.64
CA VAL A 85 16.56 -8.21 -12.94
C VAL A 85 15.91 -6.90 -13.42
N HIS A 86 14.60 -6.80 -13.25
CA HIS A 86 13.83 -5.61 -13.63
C HIS A 86 14.08 -4.46 -12.65
N LEU A 87 14.06 -4.74 -11.34
CA LEU A 87 14.27 -3.75 -10.29
C LEU A 87 15.68 -3.15 -10.32
N ASP A 88 16.73 -3.95 -10.54
CA ASP A 88 18.11 -3.46 -10.62
C ASP A 88 18.27 -2.43 -11.74
N LYS A 89 17.53 -2.57 -12.85
CA LYS A 89 17.50 -1.58 -13.93
C LYS A 89 16.82 -0.28 -13.48
N ILE A 90 15.58 -0.36 -12.99
CA ILE A 90 14.78 0.84 -12.70
C ILE A 90 15.22 1.58 -11.42
N LEU A 91 15.87 0.88 -10.48
CA LEU A 91 16.40 1.44 -9.24
C LEU A 91 17.84 1.92 -9.36
N LYS A 92 18.51 1.65 -10.48
CA LYS A 92 19.91 2.07 -10.69
C LYS A 92 20.16 3.55 -10.41
N PRO A 93 19.29 4.50 -10.81
CA PRO A 93 19.48 5.93 -10.50
C PRO A 93 19.43 6.26 -9.00
N TYR A 94 18.82 5.39 -8.20
CA TYR A 94 18.56 5.60 -6.78
C TYR A 94 19.44 4.72 -5.88
N GLU A 95 20.31 3.88 -6.44
CA GLU A 95 21.10 2.89 -5.66
C GLU A 95 21.89 3.52 -4.50
N HIS A 96 22.32 4.77 -4.66
CA HIS A 96 23.04 5.54 -3.65
C HIS A 96 22.20 5.98 -2.43
N VAL A 97 20.86 5.91 -2.52
CA VAL A 97 19.92 6.17 -1.41
C VAL A 97 19.22 4.89 -0.88
N LEU A 98 19.68 3.70 -1.29
CA LEU A 98 19.10 2.41 -0.91
C LEU A 98 20.03 1.59 -0.02
N ASP A 99 19.44 0.86 0.94
CA ASP A 99 20.15 -0.17 1.70
C ASP A 99 20.35 -1.41 0.79
N PRO A 100 21.59 -1.86 0.51
CA PRO A 100 21.81 -3.02 -0.37
C PRO A 100 21.28 -4.34 0.21
N GLU A 101 20.93 -4.42 1.49
CA GLU A 101 20.47 -5.67 2.13
C GLU A 101 19.22 -6.27 1.50
N TRP A 102 18.36 -5.48 0.84
CA TRP A 102 17.18 -6.03 0.15
C TRP A 102 17.56 -7.08 -0.91
N LYS A 103 18.81 -7.04 -1.42
CA LYS A 103 19.36 -8.00 -2.38
C LYS A 103 19.72 -9.35 -1.75
N ASN A 104 19.78 -9.43 -0.42
CA ASN A 104 20.12 -10.63 0.36
C ASN A 104 18.83 -11.36 0.76
N LEU A 105 18.32 -12.19 -0.15
CA LEU A 105 17.08 -12.93 0.09
C LEU A 105 17.29 -14.09 1.06
N LYS A 106 16.39 -14.22 2.03
CA LYS A 106 16.25 -15.43 2.85
C LYS A 106 15.53 -16.50 2.04
N ASP A 107 15.76 -17.77 2.35
CA ASP A 107 15.05 -18.88 1.71
C ASP A 107 13.65 -19.11 2.32
N ASP A 108 12.80 -18.08 2.28
CA ASP A 108 11.48 -18.05 2.91
C ASP A 108 10.30 -17.97 1.93
N GLY A 109 10.55 -17.64 0.66
CA GLY A 109 9.52 -17.43 -0.36
C GLY A 109 8.51 -16.33 0.02
N ILE A 110 7.36 -16.31 -0.64
CA ILE A 110 6.27 -15.37 -0.35
C ILE A 110 5.02 -16.17 0.02
N ILE A 111 4.64 -16.13 1.30
CA ILE A 111 3.40 -16.75 1.77
C ILE A 111 2.21 -16.02 1.13
N SER A 112 1.38 -16.78 0.44
CA SER A 112 0.33 -16.26 -0.43
C SER A 112 -0.93 -17.08 -0.28
N GLN A 113 -2.07 -16.54 -0.71
CA GLN A 113 -3.31 -17.29 -0.76
C GLN A 113 -4.12 -16.97 -2.01
N TRP A 114 -4.81 -17.98 -2.51
CA TRP A 114 -5.87 -17.83 -3.48
C TRP A 114 -7.20 -17.69 -2.74
N VAL A 115 -7.99 -16.68 -3.10
CA VAL A 115 -9.37 -16.47 -2.65
C VAL A 115 -10.27 -16.59 -3.89
N GLN A 116 -11.19 -17.55 -3.87
CA GLN A 116 -12.01 -17.88 -5.05
C GLN A 116 -13.40 -18.40 -4.67
N VAL A 117 -14.36 -18.22 -5.58
CA VAL A 117 -15.67 -18.89 -5.48
C VAL A 117 -15.58 -20.19 -6.29
N PRO A 118 -15.85 -21.37 -5.72
CA PRO A 118 -15.82 -22.62 -6.49
C PRO A 118 -16.86 -22.62 -7.62
N ASN A 119 -16.55 -23.29 -8.72
CA ASN A 119 -17.42 -23.44 -9.88
C ASN A 119 -17.89 -22.10 -10.49
N ASP A 120 -17.10 -21.05 -10.32
CA ASP A 120 -17.40 -19.70 -10.79
C ASP A 120 -17.00 -19.50 -12.28
N GLY A 121 -17.11 -18.26 -12.75
CA GLY A 121 -16.72 -17.91 -14.11
C GLY A 121 -15.22 -18.01 -14.36
N TRP A 122 -14.39 -18.00 -13.30
CA TRP A 122 -12.97 -18.22 -13.45
C TRP A 122 -12.69 -19.68 -13.80
N GLU A 123 -13.33 -20.66 -13.14
CA GLU A 123 -13.13 -22.08 -13.47
C GLU A 123 -13.80 -22.46 -14.80
N LYS A 124 -15.04 -22.04 -15.01
CA LYS A 124 -15.87 -22.46 -16.17
C LYS A 124 -15.68 -21.62 -17.43
N GLY A 125 -15.19 -20.39 -17.29
CA GLY A 125 -15.09 -19.44 -18.40
C GLY A 125 -13.76 -19.50 -19.15
N GLY A 126 -13.76 -18.96 -20.37
CA GLY A 126 -12.56 -18.81 -21.19
C GLY A 126 -11.63 -17.67 -20.75
N VAL A 127 -12.15 -16.69 -19.97
CA VAL A 127 -11.39 -15.54 -19.48
C VAL A 127 -11.09 -15.72 -17.99
N LYS A 128 -9.81 -15.86 -17.65
CA LYS A 128 -9.33 -16.04 -16.27
C LYS A 128 -9.08 -14.67 -15.61
N LYS A 129 -10.14 -13.99 -15.18
CA LYS A 129 -10.05 -12.69 -14.48
C LYS A 129 -9.36 -12.85 -13.14
N THR A 130 -8.25 -12.16 -12.93
CA THR A 130 -7.44 -12.30 -11.72
C THR A 130 -7.15 -10.95 -11.10
N ILE A 131 -7.26 -10.87 -9.78
CA ILE A 131 -6.87 -9.68 -9.01
C ILE A 131 -5.63 -10.03 -8.19
N LEU A 132 -4.52 -9.33 -8.39
CA LEU A 132 -3.40 -9.31 -7.44
C LEU A 132 -3.70 -8.26 -6.39
N TYR A 133 -4.08 -8.68 -5.19
CA TYR A 133 -4.41 -7.79 -4.09
C TYR A 133 -3.19 -7.58 -3.17
N LEU A 134 -2.85 -6.33 -2.95
CA LEU A 134 -1.76 -5.87 -2.09
C LEU A 134 -2.40 -5.16 -0.89
N HIS A 135 -2.24 -5.75 0.29
CA HIS A 135 -2.91 -5.25 1.49
C HIS A 135 -2.36 -3.90 1.96
N GLY A 136 -3.20 -3.11 2.66
CA GLY A 136 -2.77 -1.91 3.37
C GLY A 136 -1.99 -2.20 4.65
N GLY A 137 -1.92 -1.23 5.56
CA GLY A 137 -1.20 -1.35 6.82
C GLY A 137 0.17 -0.66 6.83
N GLY A 138 0.27 0.52 6.22
CA GLY A 138 1.43 1.42 6.35
C GLY A 138 2.79 0.84 5.95
N TYR A 139 2.83 -0.28 5.23
CA TYR A 139 4.00 -1.13 4.98
C TYR A 139 4.63 -1.83 6.19
N PHE A 140 4.05 -1.73 7.40
CA PHE A 140 4.62 -2.32 8.62
C PHE A 140 3.63 -3.16 9.45
N PHE A 141 2.35 -3.23 9.10
CA PHE A 141 1.34 -4.06 9.77
C PHE A 141 0.40 -4.76 8.78
N PHE A 142 -0.47 -5.63 9.31
CA PHE A 142 -1.41 -6.49 8.59
C PHE A 142 -0.81 -7.62 7.75
N THR A 143 -1.69 -8.55 7.39
CA THR A 143 -1.40 -9.76 6.62
C THR A 143 -2.56 -10.05 5.67
N LYS A 144 -2.38 -11.01 4.76
CA LYS A 144 -3.40 -11.53 3.85
C LYS A 144 -4.69 -11.94 4.57
N GLU A 145 -4.60 -12.49 5.77
CA GLU A 145 -5.76 -12.91 6.59
C GLU A 145 -6.64 -11.74 7.01
N THR A 146 -6.03 -10.58 7.33
CA THR A 146 -6.76 -9.36 7.69
C THR A 146 -7.68 -8.91 6.55
N TYR A 147 -7.29 -9.21 5.31
CA TYR A 147 -7.97 -8.79 4.09
C TYR A 147 -8.90 -9.85 3.50
N ASN A 148 -9.15 -10.97 4.19
CA ASN A 148 -10.02 -12.03 3.68
C ASN A 148 -11.45 -11.54 3.39
N SER A 149 -11.98 -10.61 4.18
CA SER A 149 -13.34 -10.09 3.97
C SER A 149 -13.45 -9.36 2.63
N ILE A 150 -12.70 -8.28 2.44
CA ILE A 150 -12.73 -7.51 1.18
C ILE A 150 -12.33 -8.35 -0.04
N THR A 151 -11.30 -9.19 0.07
CA THR A 151 -10.87 -10.04 -1.06
C THR A 151 -11.90 -11.12 -1.40
N SER A 152 -12.64 -11.62 -0.42
CA SER A 152 -13.76 -12.55 -0.67
C SER A 152 -14.97 -11.87 -1.33
N SER A 153 -15.25 -10.61 -0.97
CA SER A 153 -16.26 -9.79 -1.65
C SER A 153 -15.86 -9.45 -3.08
N LEU A 154 -14.59 -9.06 -3.30
CA LEU A 154 -14.04 -8.82 -4.63
C LEU A 154 -14.10 -10.08 -5.52
N ALA A 155 -13.75 -11.24 -4.98
CA ALA A 155 -13.82 -12.50 -5.72
C ALA A 155 -15.24 -12.77 -6.26
N LYS A 156 -16.26 -12.54 -5.42
CA LYS A 156 -17.68 -12.68 -5.79
C LYS A 156 -18.14 -11.64 -6.79
N ILE A 157 -17.97 -10.36 -6.48
CA ILE A 157 -18.54 -9.24 -7.27
C ILE A 157 -17.90 -9.18 -8.65
N ALA A 158 -16.57 -9.34 -8.73
CA ALA A 158 -15.84 -9.29 -9.99
C ALA A 158 -15.91 -10.61 -10.78
N ASN A 159 -16.40 -11.70 -10.16
CA ASN A 159 -16.32 -13.06 -10.67
C ASN A 159 -14.86 -13.38 -11.10
N ALA A 160 -13.95 -13.17 -10.15
CA ALA A 160 -12.52 -13.18 -10.34
C ALA A 160 -11.82 -13.99 -9.24
N LYS A 161 -10.67 -14.55 -9.56
CA LYS A 161 -9.80 -15.19 -8.59
C LYS A 161 -8.83 -14.17 -8.01
N VAL A 162 -8.69 -14.10 -6.69
CA VAL A 162 -7.85 -13.09 -6.03
C VAL A 162 -6.60 -13.75 -5.43
N LEU A 163 -5.43 -13.29 -5.86
CA LEU A 163 -4.14 -13.61 -5.24
C LEU A 163 -3.83 -12.53 -4.19
N VAL A 164 -3.66 -12.93 -2.93
CA VAL A 164 -3.22 -12.03 -1.85
C VAL A 164 -1.88 -12.53 -1.34
N ILE A 165 -0.91 -11.63 -1.19
CA ILE A 165 0.44 -11.96 -0.72
C ILE A 165 0.76 -11.31 0.62
N ASN A 166 1.50 -12.01 1.49
CA ASN A 166 2.20 -11.39 2.60
C ASN A 166 3.53 -10.84 2.09
N TYR A 167 3.52 -9.62 1.57
CA TYR A 167 4.76 -8.95 1.18
C TYR A 167 5.58 -8.62 2.43
N ARG A 168 6.91 -8.58 2.28
CA ARG A 168 7.83 -8.26 3.37
C ARG A 168 7.58 -6.86 3.95
N LEU A 169 7.45 -6.81 5.27
CA LEU A 169 7.13 -5.59 6.02
C LEU A 169 8.38 -4.87 6.54
N ALA A 170 8.27 -3.56 6.62
CA ALA A 170 9.18 -2.68 7.34
C ALA A 170 8.93 -2.75 8.86
N PRO A 171 9.91 -2.38 9.72
CA PRO A 171 11.27 -1.92 9.38
C PRO A 171 12.26 -3.05 9.04
N GLN A 172 11.89 -4.33 9.26
CA GLN A 172 12.79 -5.45 9.05
C GLN A 172 13.20 -5.61 7.58
N ASN A 173 12.32 -5.20 6.66
CA ASN A 173 12.55 -5.20 5.24
C ASN A 173 12.07 -3.87 4.65
N GLN A 174 12.96 -2.88 4.58
CA GLN A 174 12.65 -1.57 4.00
C GLN A 174 12.47 -1.64 2.48
N PHE A 175 12.00 -0.54 1.88
CA PHE A 175 11.98 -0.37 0.43
C PHE A 175 13.34 -0.78 -0.18
N PRO A 176 13.35 -1.58 -1.28
CA PRO A 176 12.24 -1.98 -2.15
C PRO A 176 11.61 -3.36 -1.84
N ALA A 177 11.75 -3.93 -0.63
CA ALA A 177 11.35 -5.32 -0.37
C ALA A 177 9.88 -5.65 -0.70
N ALA A 178 8.94 -4.77 -0.33
CA ALA A 178 7.52 -4.98 -0.65
C ALA A 178 7.23 -4.92 -2.17
N LEU A 179 7.87 -3.98 -2.88
CA LEU A 179 7.76 -3.85 -4.34
C LEU A 179 8.35 -5.06 -5.06
N HIS A 180 9.45 -5.58 -4.52
CA HIS A 180 10.10 -6.79 -4.99
C HIS A 180 9.19 -8.02 -4.89
N ASP A 181 8.49 -8.17 -3.77
CA ASP A 181 7.52 -9.24 -3.57
C ASP A 181 6.29 -9.09 -4.46
N ALA A 182 5.79 -7.85 -4.62
CA ALA A 182 4.67 -7.56 -5.50
C ALA A 182 4.98 -7.87 -6.97
N LEU A 183 6.17 -7.50 -7.45
CA LEU A 183 6.61 -7.84 -8.81
C LEU A 183 6.85 -9.35 -8.99
N ALA A 184 7.41 -10.03 -7.97
CA ALA A 184 7.56 -11.48 -7.98
C ALA A 184 6.20 -12.19 -8.08
N ALA A 185 5.19 -11.72 -7.34
CA ALA A 185 3.83 -12.25 -7.41
C ALA A 185 3.20 -12.02 -8.79
N TYR A 186 3.42 -10.85 -9.41
CA TYR A 186 2.97 -10.60 -10.78
C TYR A 186 3.63 -11.55 -11.78
N LEU A 187 4.94 -11.78 -11.68
CA LEU A 187 5.66 -12.74 -12.52
C LEU A 187 5.18 -14.19 -12.32
N TYR A 188 4.83 -14.57 -11.08
CA TYR A 188 4.20 -15.87 -10.79
C TYR A 188 2.88 -16.06 -11.54
N LEU A 189 2.06 -15.01 -11.66
CA LEU A 189 0.82 -15.07 -12.44
C LEU A 189 1.07 -15.24 -13.94
N LEU A 190 2.13 -14.61 -14.46
CA LEU A 190 2.49 -14.67 -15.88
C LEU A 190 3.20 -15.97 -16.27
N ASN A 191 3.93 -16.58 -15.34
CA ASN A 191 4.74 -17.76 -15.60
C ASN A 191 4.71 -18.73 -14.41
N PRO A 192 3.54 -19.32 -14.08
CA PRO A 192 3.40 -20.22 -12.95
C PRO A 192 4.21 -21.52 -13.15
N PRO A 193 4.64 -22.20 -12.07
CA PRO A 193 5.18 -23.55 -12.21
C PRO A 193 4.08 -24.51 -12.71
N LYS A 194 4.48 -25.62 -13.36
CA LYS A 194 3.53 -26.57 -13.99
C LYS A 194 2.52 -27.18 -13.01
N ASP A 195 2.84 -27.23 -11.74
CA ASP A 195 2.03 -27.77 -10.66
C ASP A 195 1.21 -26.71 -9.91
N ALA A 196 1.20 -25.46 -10.37
CA ALA A 196 0.44 -24.37 -9.74
C ALA A 196 -1.10 -24.54 -9.81
N GLY A 197 -1.58 -25.43 -10.68
CA GLY A 197 -3.01 -25.63 -10.91
C GLY A 197 -3.66 -24.57 -11.81
N PHE A 198 -2.86 -23.77 -12.54
CA PHE A 198 -3.35 -22.87 -13.58
C PHE A 198 -2.27 -22.60 -14.64
N GLU A 199 -2.71 -22.27 -15.85
CA GLU A 199 -1.85 -21.90 -16.98
C GLU A 199 -1.40 -20.43 -16.89
N PRO A 200 -0.29 -20.05 -17.55
CA PRO A 200 0.12 -18.65 -17.72
C PRO A 200 -1.06 -17.70 -18.01
N LEU A 201 -1.24 -16.70 -17.15
CA LEU A 201 -2.34 -15.76 -17.31
C LEU A 201 -2.02 -14.70 -18.36
N ASN A 202 -3.02 -14.35 -19.17
CA ASN A 202 -2.93 -13.17 -20.03
C ASN A 202 -2.88 -11.90 -19.15
N PRO A 203 -1.85 -11.03 -19.27
CA PRO A 203 -1.75 -9.77 -18.53
C PRO A 203 -3.00 -8.89 -18.61
N LYS A 204 -3.74 -8.96 -19.73
CA LYS A 204 -4.98 -8.22 -19.96
C LYS A 204 -6.19 -8.76 -19.20
N ASN A 205 -6.00 -9.83 -18.43
CA ASN A 205 -6.99 -10.35 -17.47
C ASN A 205 -6.57 -10.13 -16.01
N ILE A 206 -5.44 -9.47 -15.76
CA ILE A 206 -4.91 -9.23 -14.41
C ILE A 206 -5.16 -7.78 -14.01
N VAL A 207 -5.83 -7.55 -12.90
CA VAL A 207 -5.93 -6.24 -12.23
C VAL A 207 -5.04 -6.25 -10.99
N ILE A 208 -4.30 -5.19 -10.76
CA ILE A 208 -3.57 -4.99 -9.50
C ILE A 208 -4.43 -4.10 -8.62
N ALA A 209 -4.69 -4.50 -7.38
CA ALA A 209 -5.56 -3.75 -6.47
C ALA A 209 -4.94 -3.68 -5.08
N GLY A 210 -5.25 -2.63 -4.34
CA GLY A 210 -4.87 -2.53 -2.94
C GLY A 210 -5.43 -1.28 -2.28
N ASP A 211 -5.34 -1.26 -0.97
CA ASP A 211 -5.83 -0.18 -0.11
C ASP A 211 -4.69 0.51 0.65
N SER A 212 -4.81 1.80 0.97
CA SER A 212 -3.81 2.53 1.75
C SER A 212 -2.39 2.35 1.19
N ALA A 213 -1.44 1.88 2.00
CA ALA A 213 -0.09 1.50 1.58
C ALA A 213 -0.06 0.45 0.45
N GLY A 214 -1.01 -0.49 0.43
CA GLY A 214 -1.19 -1.47 -0.65
C GLY A 214 -1.72 -0.85 -1.94
N GLY A 215 -2.54 0.19 -1.85
CA GLY A 215 -2.95 1.02 -2.98
C GLY A 215 -1.76 1.80 -3.56
N GLY A 216 -0.95 2.39 -2.68
CA GLY A 216 0.35 2.97 -3.03
C GLY A 216 1.28 1.96 -3.70
N LEU A 217 1.40 0.75 -3.14
CA LEU A 217 2.21 -0.34 -3.70
C LEU A 217 1.71 -0.81 -5.06
N SER A 218 0.39 -0.83 -5.26
CA SER A 218 -0.25 -1.18 -6.54
C SER A 218 0.13 -0.18 -7.64
N LEU A 219 0.10 1.12 -7.32
CA LEU A 219 0.51 2.18 -8.23
C LEU A 219 2.03 2.17 -8.46
N ALA A 220 2.83 1.93 -7.42
CA ALA A 220 4.28 1.77 -7.53
C ALA A 220 4.67 0.57 -8.41
N LEU A 221 3.97 -0.55 -8.29
CA LEU A 221 4.14 -1.72 -9.14
C LEU A 221 3.75 -1.42 -10.60
N GLY A 222 2.67 -0.68 -10.82
CA GLY A 222 2.28 -0.18 -12.14
C GLY A 222 3.37 0.66 -12.81
N LEU A 223 3.95 1.62 -12.06
CA LEU A 223 5.09 2.42 -12.50
C LEU A 223 6.30 1.54 -12.80
N ALA A 224 6.64 0.59 -11.92
CA ALA A 224 7.77 -0.31 -12.11
C ALA A 224 7.63 -1.16 -13.38
N ILE A 225 6.44 -1.71 -13.64
CA ILE A 225 6.14 -2.49 -14.86
C ILE A 225 6.27 -1.60 -16.11
N ARG A 226 5.71 -0.38 -16.07
CA ARG A 226 5.79 0.60 -17.18
C ARG A 226 7.25 0.98 -17.49
N ASP A 227 8.02 1.28 -16.46
CA ASP A 227 9.39 1.77 -16.57
C ASP A 227 10.36 0.64 -16.95
N ALA A 228 9.99 -0.61 -16.63
CA ALA A 228 10.69 -1.80 -17.06
C ALA A 228 10.17 -2.40 -18.40
N ARG A 229 9.24 -1.77 -19.13
CA ARG A 229 8.63 -2.37 -20.35
C ARG A 229 9.65 -2.87 -21.39
N ASP A 230 10.79 -2.19 -21.54
CA ASP A 230 11.86 -2.58 -22.49
C ASP A 230 12.57 -3.88 -22.10
N THR A 231 12.29 -4.41 -20.90
CA THR A 231 12.75 -5.73 -20.44
C THR A 231 11.74 -6.84 -20.73
N GLY A 232 10.65 -6.54 -21.46
CA GLY A 232 9.62 -7.50 -21.84
C GLY A 232 8.48 -7.67 -20.83
N LEU A 233 8.43 -6.86 -19.76
CA LEU A 233 7.33 -6.92 -18.77
C LEU A 233 6.02 -6.36 -19.36
N PRO A 234 4.98 -7.18 -19.53
CA PRO A 234 3.72 -6.71 -20.08
C PRO A 234 2.89 -5.95 -19.04
N SER A 235 2.23 -4.88 -19.46
CA SER A 235 1.30 -4.11 -18.63
C SER A 235 0.03 -4.90 -18.33
N CYS A 236 -0.46 -4.78 -17.09
CA CYS A 236 -1.70 -5.40 -16.63
C CYS A 236 -2.95 -4.76 -17.27
N ALA A 237 -4.14 -5.26 -16.91
CA ALA A 237 -5.42 -4.79 -17.43
C ALA A 237 -5.85 -3.44 -16.83
N GLY A 238 -5.48 -3.19 -15.57
CA GLY A 238 -5.85 -1.99 -14.82
C GLY A 238 -5.31 -2.02 -13.40
N ILE A 239 -5.36 -0.87 -12.71
CA ILE A 239 -4.94 -0.74 -11.31
C ILE A 239 -6.07 -0.10 -10.51
N ILE A 240 -6.37 -0.67 -9.34
CA ILE A 240 -7.34 -0.13 -8.38
C ILE A 240 -6.59 0.35 -7.14
N GLY A 241 -6.75 1.63 -6.80
CA GLY A 241 -6.25 2.20 -5.54
C GLY A 241 -7.41 2.61 -4.66
N LEU A 242 -7.64 1.88 -3.57
CA LEU A 242 -8.60 2.24 -2.53
C LEU A 242 -7.85 3.10 -1.50
N SER A 243 -8.28 4.32 -1.27
CA SER A 243 -7.65 5.24 -0.32
C SER A 243 -6.11 5.27 -0.43
N PRO A 244 -5.53 5.40 -1.64
CA PRO A 244 -4.15 5.00 -1.87
C PRO A 244 -3.16 6.00 -1.26
N TRP A 245 -2.19 5.50 -0.50
CA TRP A 245 -1.11 6.32 0.04
C TRP A 245 0.00 6.47 -1.01
N VAL A 246 0.07 7.65 -1.65
CA VAL A 246 0.93 7.91 -2.81
C VAL A 246 2.01 8.95 -2.56
N ASP A 247 1.97 9.64 -1.43
CA ASP A 247 2.90 10.65 -0.94
C ASP A 247 3.33 10.38 0.52
N LEU A 248 4.45 9.69 0.69
CA LEU A 248 5.02 9.42 2.02
C LEU A 248 5.72 10.65 2.63
N THR A 249 5.76 11.78 1.92
CA THR A 249 6.25 13.06 2.47
C THR A 249 5.19 13.78 3.33
N ALA A 250 3.93 13.36 3.24
CA ALA A 250 2.77 13.95 3.90
C ALA A 250 2.60 15.45 3.57
N SER A 251 2.71 15.81 2.29
CA SER A 251 2.80 17.21 1.86
C SER A 251 1.46 17.89 1.56
N THR A 252 0.36 17.16 1.57
CA THR A 252 -0.97 17.68 1.22
C THR A 252 -1.73 18.28 2.42
N PRO A 253 -2.60 19.28 2.23
CA PRO A 253 -3.33 19.92 3.33
C PRO A 253 -4.21 18.97 4.17
N SER A 254 -4.94 18.04 3.56
CA SER A 254 -5.85 17.11 4.25
C SER A 254 -5.18 16.29 5.37
N ILE A 255 -3.88 16.04 5.28
CA ILE A 255 -3.15 15.29 6.31
C ILE A 255 -3.12 16.02 7.66
N LEU A 256 -3.27 17.36 7.65
CA LEU A 256 -3.23 18.24 8.82
C LEU A 256 -4.62 18.79 9.20
N ASP A 257 -5.68 18.37 8.51
CA ASP A 257 -7.04 18.86 8.75
C ASP A 257 -7.55 18.42 10.14
N ASP A 258 -8.01 19.38 10.95
CA ASP A 258 -8.56 19.11 12.29
C ASP A 258 -10.02 18.68 12.26
N GLU A 259 -10.74 19.01 11.18
CA GLU A 259 -12.17 18.71 11.04
C GLU A 259 -12.40 17.33 10.41
N CYS A 260 -11.37 16.76 9.79
CA CYS A 260 -11.39 15.44 9.15
C CYS A 260 -11.70 14.32 10.16
N ALA A 261 -12.84 13.63 9.97
CA ALA A 261 -13.28 12.51 10.80
C ALA A 261 -12.66 11.19 10.34
N ASP A 262 -11.35 11.10 10.46
CA ASP A 262 -10.56 9.93 10.07
C ASP A 262 -9.99 9.19 11.30
N TYR A 263 -9.78 7.88 11.18
CA TYR A 263 -9.03 7.11 12.17
C TYR A 263 -7.52 7.31 12.02
N LEU A 264 -7.05 7.73 10.84
CA LEU A 264 -5.66 8.11 10.68
C LEU A 264 -5.34 9.32 11.57
N PRO A 265 -4.23 9.28 12.33
CA PRO A 265 -3.88 10.35 13.24
C PRO A 265 -3.48 11.63 12.50
N ASN A 266 -3.78 12.77 13.11
CA ASN A 266 -3.33 14.07 12.64
C ASN A 266 -1.82 14.21 12.82
N LEU A 267 -1.11 14.60 11.75
CA LEU A 267 0.35 14.70 11.76
C LEU A 267 0.90 16.07 12.21
N LYS A 268 0.07 16.98 12.74
CA LYS A 268 0.51 18.30 13.27
C LYS A 268 1.58 18.24 14.38
N GLY A 269 1.74 17.09 15.06
CA GLY A 269 2.78 16.84 16.08
C GLY A 269 3.82 15.76 15.71
N GLY A 270 3.95 15.45 14.41
CA GLY A 270 5.00 14.62 13.82
C GLY A 270 4.95 13.11 14.01
N GLY A 271 4.33 12.59 15.05
CA GLY A 271 4.20 11.14 15.25
C GLY A 271 2.75 10.68 15.14
N ALA A 272 2.46 9.79 14.20
CA ALA A 272 1.18 9.07 14.16
C ALA A 272 1.15 7.85 15.08
N ALA A 273 2.30 7.17 15.20
CA ALA A 273 2.39 5.88 15.87
C ALA A 273 3.53 5.88 16.89
N HIS A 274 3.16 5.81 18.17
CA HIS A 274 4.10 5.62 19.26
C HIS A 274 4.19 4.13 19.56
N PHE A 275 5.21 3.45 19.03
CA PHE A 275 5.52 2.07 19.39
C PHE A 275 6.52 2.03 20.53
N LEU A 276 6.45 0.99 21.36
CA LEU A 276 7.57 0.68 22.25
C LEU A 276 8.81 0.34 21.42
N GLU A 277 9.95 0.88 21.84
CA GLU A 277 11.21 0.63 21.16
C GLU A 277 11.57 -0.86 21.23
N SER A 278 11.96 -1.42 20.09
CA SER A 278 12.39 -2.80 19.90
C SER A 278 13.73 -2.89 19.18
N GLN A 279 14.30 -4.09 19.12
CA GLN A 279 15.52 -4.34 18.38
C GLN A 279 15.41 -3.92 16.91
N ALA A 280 14.32 -4.27 16.22
CA ALA A 280 14.15 -3.87 14.82
C ALA A 280 14.07 -2.34 14.65
N SER A 281 13.42 -1.64 15.59
CA SER A 281 13.34 -0.18 15.55
C SER A 281 14.68 0.52 15.84
N LYS A 282 15.53 -0.07 16.69
CA LYS A 282 16.89 0.42 16.95
C LYS A 282 17.78 0.23 15.73
N GLU A 283 17.78 -0.98 15.17
CA GLU A 283 18.53 -1.30 13.96
C GLU A 283 18.14 -0.40 12.79
N TYR A 284 16.85 -0.13 12.62
CA TYR A 284 16.35 0.85 11.64
C TYR A 284 16.95 2.24 11.84
N LYS A 285 16.91 2.78 13.07
CA LYS A 285 17.45 4.12 13.39
C LYS A 285 18.97 4.17 13.19
N GLU A 286 19.68 3.12 13.59
CA GLU A 286 21.13 3.02 13.43
C GLU A 286 21.53 2.95 11.96
N LYS A 287 20.83 2.14 11.16
CA LYS A 287 21.03 2.06 9.71
C LYS A 287 20.75 3.38 9.01
N ASP A 288 19.64 4.05 9.34
CA ASP A 288 19.31 5.37 8.79
C ASP A 288 20.39 6.40 9.13
N ALA A 289 20.85 6.44 10.39
CA ALA A 289 21.90 7.35 10.82
C ALA A 289 23.24 7.08 10.09
N ALA A 290 23.65 5.81 9.99
CA ALA A 290 24.85 5.40 9.26
C ALA A 290 24.75 5.78 7.77
N PHE A 291 23.57 5.60 7.19
CA PHE A 291 23.30 5.93 5.80
C PHE A 291 23.40 7.43 5.52
N VAL A 292 22.77 8.25 6.36
CA VAL A 292 22.85 9.71 6.29
C VAL A 292 24.29 10.20 6.44
N ALA A 293 25.07 9.61 7.35
CA ALA A 293 26.49 9.93 7.49
C ALA A 293 27.29 9.58 6.22
N LYS A 294 27.01 8.42 5.62
CA LYS A 294 27.65 7.97 4.37
C LYS A 294 27.38 8.94 3.21
N ILE A 295 26.12 9.36 3.03
CA ILE A 295 25.73 10.34 2.00
C ILE A 295 26.49 11.66 2.19
N LYS A 296 26.54 12.18 3.42
CA LYS A 296 27.24 13.45 3.73
C LYS A 296 28.75 13.37 3.46
N ASN A 297 29.38 12.26 3.82
CA ASN A 297 30.83 12.12 3.75
C ASN A 297 31.35 11.71 2.37
N GLN A 298 30.56 10.98 1.58
CA GLN A 298 31.05 10.34 0.35
C GLN A 298 30.43 10.92 -0.94
N ASN A 299 29.58 11.96 -0.85
CA ASN A 299 28.91 12.61 -1.98
C ASN A 299 28.33 11.58 -2.98
N LEU A 300 27.55 10.63 -2.47
CA LEU A 300 27.24 9.36 -3.15
C LEU A 300 26.37 9.45 -4.42
N GLY A 301 25.97 10.64 -4.86
CA GLY A 301 25.15 10.79 -6.06
C GLY A 301 24.42 12.14 -6.10
N PRO A 302 23.61 12.36 -7.14
CA PRO A 302 22.79 13.57 -7.23
C PRO A 302 21.76 13.60 -6.08
N LYS A 303 21.56 14.76 -5.48
CA LYS A 303 20.50 14.96 -4.49
C LYS A 303 19.14 14.70 -5.14
N ILE A 304 18.44 13.64 -4.72
CA ILE A 304 17.09 13.32 -5.21
C ILE A 304 15.97 13.73 -4.25
N TRP A 305 16.32 14.16 -3.02
CA TRP A 305 15.37 14.54 -1.97
C TRP A 305 15.29 16.06 -1.80
N HIS A 306 14.24 16.52 -1.12
CA HIS A 306 14.10 17.91 -0.69
C HIS A 306 14.27 18.03 0.84
N ASP A 307 14.78 19.17 1.32
CA ASP A 307 15.06 19.34 2.76
C ASP A 307 13.77 19.47 3.59
N SER A 308 12.68 19.95 2.97
CA SER A 308 11.35 19.97 3.60
C SER A 308 10.79 18.58 3.89
N PHE A 309 11.42 17.52 3.39
CA PHE A 309 11.00 16.18 3.76
C PHE A 309 11.30 15.96 5.24
N ASP A 310 12.43 16.42 5.76
CA ASP A 310 12.87 16.11 7.12
C ASP A 310 11.82 16.58 8.16
N ARG A 311 11.31 15.62 8.95
CA ARG A 311 10.32 15.85 10.02
C ARG A 311 10.92 15.48 11.37
N PRO A 312 11.41 16.45 12.16
CA PRO A 312 12.10 16.17 13.42
C PRO A 312 11.18 15.54 14.47
N GLU A 313 9.87 15.78 14.36
CA GLU A 313 8.86 15.26 15.28
C GLU A 313 8.41 13.82 14.94
N GLY A 314 8.95 13.22 13.86
CA GLY A 314 8.69 11.83 13.48
C GLY A 314 7.93 11.67 12.15
N ARG A 315 7.53 10.42 11.86
CA ARG A 315 6.70 10.06 10.71
C ARG A 315 5.72 8.94 11.05
N LEU A 316 4.70 8.82 10.19
CA LEU A 316 3.81 7.65 10.14
C LEU A 316 4.49 6.39 9.57
N GLN A 317 5.46 6.53 8.66
CA GLN A 317 6.07 5.40 7.92
C GLN A 317 7.43 4.96 8.47
N LEU A 318 7.73 3.67 8.29
CA LEU A 318 9.04 3.03 8.53
C LEU A 318 9.62 2.38 7.26
N TYR A 319 8.96 2.58 6.13
CA TYR A 319 9.22 1.96 4.84
C TYR A 319 10.55 2.37 4.21
N VAL A 320 10.93 3.64 4.32
CA VAL A 320 12.17 4.17 3.74
C VAL A 320 12.74 5.33 4.57
N THR A 321 14.03 5.59 4.41
CA THR A 321 14.70 6.79 4.94
C THR A 321 14.18 8.06 4.28
N ASN A 322 14.35 9.22 4.93
CA ASN A 322 13.91 10.51 4.38
C ASN A 322 14.49 10.82 3.00
N LYS A 323 15.69 10.31 2.73
CA LYS A 323 16.43 10.55 1.48
C LYS A 323 15.89 9.71 0.31
N GLY A 324 15.12 8.65 0.59
CA GLY A 324 14.44 7.83 -0.41
C GLY A 324 12.99 8.23 -0.68
N LEU A 325 12.41 9.22 0.00
CA LEU A 325 10.99 9.56 -0.13
C LEU A 325 10.58 10.03 -1.53
N ALA A 326 11.49 10.67 -2.26
CA ALA A 326 11.25 11.13 -3.64
C ALA A 326 11.44 10.04 -4.70
N ILE A 327 11.79 8.81 -4.32
CA ILE A 327 11.82 7.71 -5.27
C ILE A 327 10.39 7.45 -5.76
N PRO A 328 10.12 7.45 -7.08
CA PRO A 328 8.77 7.29 -7.62
C PRO A 328 8.05 6.01 -7.18
N TYR A 329 8.80 4.97 -6.83
CA TYR A 329 8.24 3.69 -6.37
C TYR A 329 8.05 3.62 -4.84
N VAL A 330 8.45 4.67 -4.12
CA VAL A 330 8.13 4.89 -2.70
C VAL A 330 6.93 5.81 -2.60
N SER A 331 7.01 6.97 -3.25
CA SER A 331 5.92 7.94 -3.34
C SER A 331 5.52 8.07 -4.81
N PRO A 332 4.57 7.25 -5.32
CA PRO A 332 4.06 7.34 -6.69
C PRO A 332 3.70 8.77 -7.13
N MET A 333 3.19 9.58 -6.21
CA MET A 333 2.91 11.00 -6.46
C MET A 333 4.15 11.78 -6.92
N LEU A 334 5.36 11.34 -6.61
CA LEU A 334 6.59 12.04 -6.95
C LEU A 334 7.23 11.55 -8.26
N ALA A 335 6.56 10.63 -8.98
CA ALA A 335 6.96 10.25 -10.32
C ALA A 335 7.01 11.46 -11.26
N GLU A 336 8.03 11.51 -12.13
CA GLU A 336 8.15 12.53 -13.18
C GLU A 336 6.94 12.54 -14.11
N SER A 337 6.35 11.36 -14.35
CA SER A 337 5.15 11.19 -15.13
C SER A 337 4.29 10.05 -14.57
N LEU A 338 2.98 10.28 -14.61
CA LEU A 338 1.93 9.28 -14.36
C LEU A 338 1.23 8.84 -15.66
N GLY A 339 1.79 9.22 -16.81
CA GLY A 339 1.29 8.82 -18.12
C GLY A 339 1.60 7.37 -18.48
N ASN A 340 0.92 6.86 -19.50
CA ASN A 340 1.11 5.51 -20.07
C ASN A 340 0.95 4.35 -19.06
N LEU A 341 0.28 4.58 -17.93
CA LEU A 341 -0.17 3.52 -17.05
C LEU A 341 -1.41 2.82 -17.67
N PRO A 342 -1.71 1.57 -17.27
CA PRO A 342 -3.00 0.97 -17.59
C PRO A 342 -4.14 1.79 -16.94
N PRO A 343 -5.42 1.56 -17.32
CA PRO A 343 -6.55 2.25 -16.72
C PRO A 343 -6.53 2.20 -15.19
N LEU A 344 -6.83 3.33 -14.55
CA LEU A 344 -6.85 3.49 -13.11
C LEU A 344 -8.28 3.67 -12.60
N LEU A 345 -8.61 2.98 -11.52
CA LEU A 345 -9.76 3.30 -10.66
C LEU A 345 -9.23 3.69 -9.29
N LEU A 346 -9.44 4.95 -8.91
CA LEU A 346 -9.03 5.49 -7.62
C LEU A 346 -10.27 5.82 -6.81
N ILE A 347 -10.30 5.41 -5.55
CA ILE A 347 -11.43 5.64 -4.64
C ILE A 347 -10.88 6.27 -3.37
N ALA A 348 -11.52 7.30 -2.83
CA ALA A 348 -11.19 7.86 -1.53
C ALA A 348 -12.45 8.33 -0.79
N GLY A 349 -12.36 8.49 0.53
CA GLY A 349 -13.34 9.24 1.30
C GLY A 349 -13.09 10.75 1.23
N ASP A 350 -14.11 11.58 1.42
CA ASP A 350 -13.92 13.04 1.63
C ASP A 350 -13.48 13.37 3.06
N ASP A 351 -13.80 12.52 4.03
CA ASP A 351 -13.36 12.56 5.43
C ASP A 351 -12.10 11.74 5.68
N GLU A 352 -11.25 11.65 4.65
CA GLU A 352 -10.00 10.92 4.68
C GLU A 352 -8.80 11.89 4.64
N ARG A 353 -7.80 11.64 5.47
CA ARG A 353 -6.57 12.44 5.52
C ARG A 353 -5.72 12.32 4.26
N LEU A 354 -5.81 11.21 3.53
CA LEU A 354 -5.13 10.99 2.26
C LEU A 354 -5.96 11.46 1.03
N ARG A 355 -7.12 12.10 1.22
CA ARG A 355 -7.99 12.50 0.09
C ARG A 355 -7.30 13.41 -0.91
N ASP A 356 -6.54 14.41 -0.45
CA ASP A 356 -5.94 15.42 -1.33
C ASP A 356 -4.88 14.80 -2.24
N GLU A 357 -4.13 13.80 -1.74
CA GLU A 357 -3.13 13.11 -2.56
C GLU A 357 -3.80 12.17 -3.57
N ALA A 358 -4.91 11.51 -3.22
CA ALA A 358 -5.69 10.72 -4.18
C ALA A 358 -6.28 11.60 -5.30
N ILE A 359 -6.92 12.72 -4.94
CA ILE A 359 -7.45 13.73 -5.87
C ILE A 359 -6.34 14.24 -6.80
N TYR A 360 -5.20 14.62 -6.22
CA TYR A 360 -4.10 15.16 -7.00
C TYR A 360 -3.47 14.12 -7.92
N PHE A 361 -3.41 12.86 -7.52
CA PHE A 361 -2.88 11.78 -8.33
C PHE A 361 -3.79 11.51 -9.53
N ALA A 362 -5.11 11.53 -9.30
CA ALA A 362 -6.11 11.41 -10.35
C ALA A 362 -5.96 12.51 -11.40
N HIS A 363 -5.89 13.77 -10.97
CA HIS A 363 -5.68 14.90 -11.88
C HIS A 363 -4.34 14.84 -12.63
N ARG A 364 -3.24 14.50 -11.94
CA ARG A 364 -1.92 14.39 -12.57
C ARG A 364 -1.81 13.24 -13.57
N SER A 365 -2.56 12.16 -13.38
CA SER A 365 -2.58 11.03 -14.31
C SER A 365 -3.48 11.30 -15.53
N ALA A 366 -4.64 11.94 -15.33
CA ALA A 366 -5.61 12.24 -16.40
C ALA A 366 -5.27 13.50 -17.21
N GLU A 367 -4.68 14.53 -16.59
CA GLU A 367 -4.39 15.83 -17.20
C GLU A 367 -2.93 16.28 -16.90
N PRO A 368 -1.91 15.50 -17.30
CA PRO A 368 -0.52 15.71 -16.86
C PRO A 368 0.12 17.03 -17.32
N THR A 369 -0.42 17.67 -18.36
CA THR A 369 0.05 18.99 -18.82
C THR A 369 -0.46 20.15 -17.96
N LYS A 370 -1.61 19.95 -17.29
CA LYS A 370 -2.28 20.94 -16.43
C LYS A 370 -1.87 20.80 -14.97
N TYR A 371 -1.76 19.57 -14.47
CA TYR A 371 -1.37 19.29 -13.09
C TYR A 371 0.07 18.74 -13.06
N LYS A 372 1.00 19.57 -12.62
CA LYS A 372 2.44 19.26 -12.64
C LYS A 372 2.90 18.62 -11.34
N GLY A 373 4.06 17.97 -11.32
CA GLY A 373 4.67 17.53 -10.06
C GLY A 373 5.06 18.71 -9.17
N PRO A 374 5.46 18.46 -7.92
CA PRO A 374 6.04 19.50 -7.06
C PRO A 374 7.26 20.16 -7.71
N SER A 375 7.61 21.37 -7.27
CA SER A 375 8.62 22.23 -7.93
C SER A 375 9.99 21.57 -8.11
N TYR A 376 10.45 20.74 -7.18
CA TYR A 376 11.71 19.98 -7.29
C TYR A 376 11.66 18.86 -8.35
N ASN A 377 10.48 18.58 -8.91
CA ASN A 377 10.24 17.68 -10.03
C ASN A 377 9.78 18.42 -11.30
N ALA A 378 9.69 19.75 -11.27
CA ALA A 378 9.23 20.56 -12.40
C ALA A 378 10.16 20.41 -13.60
N GLY A 379 9.59 20.37 -14.81
CA GLY A 379 10.33 20.26 -16.06
C GLY A 379 10.81 18.84 -16.42
N LYS A 380 10.58 17.84 -15.56
CA LYS A 380 10.92 16.44 -15.87
C LYS A 380 9.87 15.75 -16.72
N PHE A 381 8.60 16.09 -16.57
CA PHE A 381 7.50 15.52 -17.38
C PHE A 381 7.74 15.72 -18.88
N GLU A 382 8.14 16.93 -19.28
CA GLU A 382 8.39 17.29 -20.68
C GLU A 382 9.56 16.50 -21.31
N LYS A 383 10.42 15.89 -20.48
CA LYS A 383 11.52 15.01 -20.90
C LYS A 383 11.20 13.52 -20.75
N SER A 384 10.11 13.19 -20.08
CA SER A 384 9.71 11.80 -19.83
C SER A 384 9.28 11.15 -21.15
N PRO A 385 9.61 9.88 -21.40
CA PRO A 385 9.07 9.14 -22.54
C PRO A 385 7.58 8.78 -22.36
N PHE A 386 7.02 9.01 -21.17
CA PHE A 386 5.66 8.64 -20.82
C PHE A 386 4.75 9.87 -20.75
N GLN A 387 4.28 10.36 -21.88
CA GLN A 387 3.50 11.62 -21.92
C GLN A 387 2.01 11.42 -22.18
N THR A 388 1.60 10.20 -22.55
CA THR A 388 0.20 9.91 -22.86
C THR A 388 -0.61 9.93 -21.56
N PRO A 389 -1.68 10.72 -21.47
CA PRO A 389 -2.56 10.70 -20.32
C PRO A 389 -3.07 9.29 -20.02
N THR A 390 -3.16 8.97 -18.73
CA THR A 390 -3.69 7.70 -18.27
C THR A 390 -5.21 7.80 -18.16
N ASN A 391 -5.92 6.76 -18.59
CA ASN A 391 -7.37 6.69 -18.42
C ASN A 391 -7.69 6.48 -16.93
N THR A 392 -8.05 7.55 -16.23
CA THR A 392 -8.27 7.54 -14.78
C THR A 392 -9.72 7.84 -14.45
N THR A 393 -10.34 6.94 -13.68
CA THR A 393 -11.60 7.19 -12.98
C THR A 393 -11.30 7.44 -11.51
N PHE A 394 -11.87 8.50 -10.95
CA PHE A 394 -11.75 8.82 -9.53
C PHE A 394 -13.14 8.98 -8.92
N GLU A 395 -13.37 8.30 -7.81
CA GLU A 395 -14.61 8.37 -7.03
C GLU A 395 -14.30 8.86 -5.61
N ILE A 396 -15.07 9.84 -5.14
CA ILE A 396 -15.02 10.33 -3.77
C ILE A 396 -16.34 9.99 -3.09
N TYR A 397 -16.27 9.39 -1.91
CA TYR A 397 -17.44 8.98 -1.14
C TYR A 397 -17.62 9.92 0.06
N GLU A 398 -18.79 10.53 0.13
CA GLU A 398 -19.14 11.49 1.17
C GLU A 398 -19.22 10.84 2.56
N GLU A 399 -18.73 11.57 3.55
CA GLU A 399 -18.63 11.21 4.96
C GLU A 399 -17.83 9.94 5.25
N MET A 400 -17.04 9.44 4.30
CA MET A 400 -16.30 8.19 4.46
C MET A 400 -14.86 8.45 4.95
N PRO A 401 -14.36 7.68 5.94
CA PRO A 401 -12.98 7.77 6.39
C PRO A 401 -12.04 6.95 5.48
N HIS A 402 -10.75 6.95 5.82
CA HIS A 402 -9.75 6.09 5.17
C HIS A 402 -10.19 4.61 5.13
N ASP A 403 -9.91 3.92 4.03
CA ASP A 403 -10.17 2.48 3.82
C ASP A 403 -11.59 2.02 4.22
N PHE A 404 -12.61 2.86 4.01
CA PHE A 404 -13.98 2.59 4.44
C PHE A 404 -14.57 1.28 3.90
N GLN A 405 -14.00 0.75 2.82
CA GLN A 405 -14.37 -0.53 2.22
C GLN A 405 -14.12 -1.73 3.16
N MET A 406 -13.26 -1.58 4.18
CA MET A 406 -13.06 -2.60 5.22
C MET A 406 -14.33 -2.85 6.07
N LEU A 407 -15.30 -1.95 6.04
CA LEU A 407 -16.59 -2.09 6.73
C LEU A 407 -17.71 -2.69 5.90
N ILE A 408 -17.50 -2.94 4.60
CA ILE A 408 -18.56 -3.39 3.70
C ILE A 408 -18.79 -4.91 3.90
N ASP A 409 -20.00 -5.25 4.35
CA ASP A 409 -20.50 -6.63 4.46
C ASP A 409 -20.98 -7.21 3.12
#